data_AF-A0A1X0P139-F1
#
_entry.id   AF-A0A1X0P139-F1
#
_cell.length_a   1.000
_cell.length_b   1.000
_cell.length_c   1.000
_cell.angle_alpha   90.00
_cell.angle_beta   90.00
_cell.angle_gamma   90.00
#
_symmetry.space_group_name_H-M   'P 1'
#
loop_
_entity.id
_entity.type
_entity.pdbx_description
1 polymer ?
#
loop_
_entity_poly.entity_id
_entity_poly.type
_entity_poly.pdbx_seq_one_letter_code
_entity_poly.pdbx_strand_id
1 'polypeptide(L)'
;MNKRNFYENFKKIYNHVQGVKTVTNFQATGTLTPLEFVEAGDELVQKMPVWAWAEGDEKIQPFLPPKKKYLVYRGAPSYERAPDIEHVKDNEIEGDDGWVTTHASHKSSNVASSVPEKVINWDEEDEDEEKDQDQADDTEERRCRLYDVYMVYDQYYQTPRIFLIGYAEDHTTLLTKEEMMQDVYASNREKTVSIDPHPFLKAACISIHPCRHAETMKRLLQHMKRRFEASQPSDKEKEEFIFPTHMALFLFLKFVSSVIPSIEYDLSIGIDI
;
A
#
# COMPACT_ATOMS: atom_id res chain seq x y z
N MET A 1 21.95 3.59 -23.92
CA MET A 1 22.19 3.01 -22.58
C MET A 1 21.11 3.56 -21.66
N ASN A 2 20.20 2.71 -21.18
CA ASN A 2 18.95 3.16 -20.52
C ASN A 2 19.27 3.76 -19.12
N LYS A 3 18.80 4.97 -18.79
CA LYS A 3 19.11 5.68 -17.52
C LYS A 3 18.84 4.80 -16.29
N ARG A 4 17.82 3.95 -16.37
CA ARG A 4 17.43 2.97 -15.35
C ARG A 4 18.48 1.90 -15.09
N ASN A 5 19.08 1.33 -16.14
CA ASN A 5 20.11 0.30 -15.98
C ASN A 5 21.37 0.88 -15.32
N PHE A 6 21.69 2.14 -15.61
CA PHE A 6 22.78 2.84 -14.95
C PHE A 6 22.49 3.03 -13.45
N TYR A 7 21.28 3.50 -13.12
CA TYR A 7 20.85 3.69 -11.74
C TYR A 7 20.86 2.38 -10.93
N GLU A 8 20.32 1.28 -11.47
CA GLU A 8 20.34 -0.03 -10.80
C GLU A 8 21.76 -0.58 -10.61
N ASN A 9 22.65 -0.37 -11.58
CA ASN A 9 24.05 -0.77 -11.45
C ASN A 9 24.77 0.09 -10.39
N PHE A 10 24.56 1.39 -10.39
CA PHE A 10 25.08 2.29 -9.36
C PHE A 10 24.60 1.85 -7.97
N LYS A 11 23.30 1.57 -7.82
CA LYS A 11 22.69 1.10 -6.58
C LYS A 11 23.35 -0.18 -6.07
N LYS A 12 23.59 -1.17 -6.94
CA LYS A 12 24.29 -2.41 -6.59
C LYS A 12 25.71 -2.16 -6.09
N ILE A 13 26.46 -1.30 -6.79
CA ILE A 13 27.83 -0.95 -6.39
C ILE A 13 27.83 -0.22 -5.05
N TYR A 14 26.95 0.77 -4.89
CA TYR A 14 26.80 1.53 -3.65
C TYR A 14 26.49 0.62 -2.47
N ASN A 15 25.54 -0.30 -2.63
CA ASN A 15 25.16 -1.27 -1.61
C ASN A 15 26.31 -2.22 -1.24
N HIS A 16 27.13 -2.59 -2.22
CA HIS A 16 28.32 -3.41 -1.96
C HIS A 16 29.38 -2.65 -1.15
N VAL A 17 29.53 -1.34 -1.39
CA VAL A 17 30.54 -0.49 -0.72
C VAL A 17 30.10 -0.05 0.67
N GLN A 18 28.86 0.42 0.83
CA GLN A 18 28.34 0.90 2.11
C GLN A 18 28.03 -0.23 3.10
N GLY A 19 27.80 -1.44 2.59
CA GLY A 19 27.41 -2.58 3.41
C GLY A 19 25.97 -2.46 3.92
N VAL A 20 25.71 -3.15 5.02
CA VAL A 20 24.37 -3.31 5.58
C VAL A 20 24.22 -2.44 6.82
N LYS A 21 23.08 -1.75 6.92
CA LYS A 21 22.74 -0.92 8.08
C LYS A 21 22.55 -1.80 9.32
N THR A 22 23.32 -1.52 10.38
CA THR A 22 23.23 -2.23 11.67
C THR A 22 22.78 -1.36 12.83
N VAL A 23 22.86 -0.03 12.68
CA VAL A 23 22.51 0.92 13.75
C VAL A 23 21.02 1.24 13.70
N THR A 24 20.33 1.01 14.81
CA THR A 24 18.91 1.31 14.99
C THR A 24 18.72 2.82 15.15
N ASN A 25 18.07 3.47 14.19
CA ASN A 25 17.76 4.90 14.26
C ASN A 25 16.46 5.25 13.51
N PHE A 26 15.51 4.31 13.52
CA PHE A 26 14.23 4.43 12.81
C PHE A 26 13.48 5.71 13.19
N GLN A 27 13.38 6.03 14.48
CA GLN A 27 12.62 7.19 14.95
C GLN A 27 13.17 8.54 14.46
N ALA A 28 14.48 8.63 14.22
CA ALA A 28 15.14 9.85 13.75
C ALA A 28 15.19 9.96 12.21
N THR A 29 15.25 8.82 11.52
CA THR A 29 15.56 8.74 10.08
C THR A 29 14.41 8.23 9.21
N GLY A 30 13.46 7.50 9.79
CA GLY A 30 12.45 6.73 9.06
C GLY A 30 13.00 5.51 8.31
N THR A 31 14.26 5.11 8.56
CA THR A 31 14.91 3.96 7.91
C THR A 31 15.03 2.77 8.86
N LEU A 32 14.92 1.56 8.32
CA LEU A 32 15.00 0.30 9.05
C LEU A 32 16.32 -0.42 8.74
N THR A 33 16.87 -1.06 9.75
CA THR A 33 17.86 -2.14 9.59
C THR A 33 17.18 -3.41 9.08
N PRO A 34 17.93 -4.36 8.49
CA PRO A 34 17.32 -5.64 8.10
C PRO A 34 16.78 -6.44 9.29
N LEU A 35 17.40 -6.31 10.47
CA LEU A 35 16.90 -6.96 11.68
C LEU A 35 15.55 -6.37 12.09
N GLU A 36 15.44 -5.05 12.17
CA GLU A 36 14.17 -4.37 12.46
C GLU A 36 13.09 -4.68 11.40
N PHE A 37 13.47 -4.83 10.12
CA PHE A 37 12.55 -5.26 9.07
C PHE A 37 12.03 -6.69 9.30
N VAL A 38 12.90 -7.61 9.73
CA VAL A 38 12.49 -8.99 10.06
C VAL A 38 11.61 -9.02 11.30
N GLU A 39 11.97 -8.31 12.37
CA GLU A 39 11.17 -8.23 13.60
C GLU A 39 9.78 -7.62 13.33
N ALA A 40 9.74 -6.52 12.57
CA ALA A 40 8.47 -5.91 12.21
C ALA A 40 7.63 -6.77 11.24
N GLY A 41 8.28 -7.57 10.40
CA GLY A 41 7.61 -8.56 9.55
C GLY A 41 7.07 -9.76 10.33
N ASP A 42 7.78 -10.20 11.37
CA ASP A 42 7.27 -11.23 12.27
C ASP A 42 6.04 -10.76 13.03
N GLU A 43 6.05 -9.52 13.54
CA GLU A 43 4.89 -8.92 14.18
C GLU A 43 3.72 -8.77 13.20
N LEU A 44 4.00 -8.36 11.96
CA LEU A 44 3.01 -8.24 10.88
C LEU A 44 2.29 -9.57 10.63
N VAL A 45 3.05 -10.65 10.42
CA VAL A 45 2.51 -11.99 10.17
C VAL A 45 1.75 -12.51 11.39
N GLN A 46 2.25 -12.25 12.59
CA GLN A 46 1.61 -12.69 13.83
C GLN A 46 0.25 -12.03 14.04
N LYS A 47 0.15 -10.73 13.78
CA LYS A 47 -1.10 -9.99 14.01
C LYS A 47 -2.08 -10.04 12.84
N MET A 48 -1.57 -10.12 11.61
CA MET A 48 -2.37 -10.07 10.37
C MET A 48 -2.02 -11.31 9.53
N PRO A 49 -2.64 -12.48 9.82
CA PRO A 49 -2.25 -13.76 9.23
C PRO A 49 -2.62 -13.91 7.73
N VAL A 50 -3.06 -12.83 7.09
CA VAL A 50 -3.14 -12.70 5.63
C VAL A 50 -1.75 -12.46 5.00
N TRP A 51 -0.80 -11.93 5.77
CA TRP A 51 0.60 -11.78 5.39
C TRP A 51 1.39 -13.04 5.74
N ALA A 52 2.31 -13.42 4.87
CA ALA A 52 3.21 -14.54 5.08
C ALA A 52 4.64 -14.19 4.64
N TRP A 53 5.63 -14.77 5.32
CA TRP A 53 7.00 -14.77 4.84
C TRP A 53 7.18 -15.73 3.67
N ALA A 54 8.01 -15.34 2.71
CA ALA A 54 8.38 -16.16 1.58
C ALA A 54 9.90 -16.40 1.50
N GLU A 55 10.23 -17.59 0.99
CA GLU A 55 11.58 -18.01 0.65
C GLU A 55 12.04 -17.39 -0.68
N GLY A 56 13.35 -17.20 -0.84
CA GLY A 56 13.93 -16.67 -2.07
C GLY A 56 15.40 -17.05 -2.21
N ASP A 57 15.98 -16.81 -3.39
CA ASP A 57 17.39 -17.12 -3.67
C ASP A 57 18.31 -16.48 -2.62
N GLU A 58 19.13 -17.30 -1.95
CA GLU A 58 20.04 -16.87 -0.88
C GLU A 58 21.07 -15.85 -1.35
N LYS A 59 21.43 -15.88 -2.64
CA LYS A 59 22.34 -14.90 -3.25
C LYS A 59 21.76 -13.49 -3.23
N ILE A 60 20.43 -13.39 -3.26
CA ILE A 60 19.72 -12.12 -3.17
C ILE A 60 19.57 -11.77 -1.69
N GLN A 61 20.16 -10.63 -1.32
CA GLN A 61 20.12 -10.10 0.05
C GLN A 61 20.61 -11.13 1.09
N PRO A 62 21.90 -11.51 1.06
CA PRO A 62 22.44 -12.55 1.95
C PRO A 62 22.36 -12.19 3.44
N PHE A 63 22.14 -10.91 3.75
CA PHE A 63 21.95 -10.39 5.11
C PHE A 63 20.55 -10.66 5.69
N LEU A 64 19.60 -11.16 4.91
CA LEU A 64 18.28 -11.60 5.38
C LEU A 64 18.22 -13.13 5.46
N PRO A 65 17.49 -13.70 6.45
CA PRO A 65 17.30 -15.14 6.57
C PRO A 65 16.70 -15.77 5.29
N PRO A 66 17.09 -17.00 4.90
CA PRO A 66 16.59 -17.67 3.69
C PRO A 66 15.05 -17.78 3.62
N LYS A 67 14.40 -17.96 4.76
CA LYS A 67 12.93 -18.09 4.89
C LYS A 67 12.19 -16.78 5.10
N LYS A 68 12.90 -15.66 5.22
CA LYS A 68 12.34 -14.34 5.51
C LYS A 68 12.91 -13.30 4.56
N LYS A 69 12.75 -13.54 3.26
CA LYS A 69 13.30 -12.67 2.21
C LYS A 69 12.37 -11.52 1.88
N TYR A 70 11.07 -11.81 1.81
CA TYR A 70 10.03 -10.83 1.54
C TYR A 70 8.71 -11.31 2.13
N LEU A 71 7.81 -10.37 2.36
CA LEU A 71 6.45 -10.64 2.82
C LEU A 71 5.52 -10.64 1.62
N VAL A 72 4.50 -11.50 1.65
CA VAL A 72 3.48 -11.60 0.62
C VAL A 72 2.09 -11.62 1.25
N TYR A 73 1.17 -10.87 0.68
CA TYR A 73 -0.26 -11.00 0.88
C TYR A 73 -0.88 -11.31 -0.48
N ARG A 74 -1.49 -12.50 -0.60
CA ARG A 74 -2.11 -12.97 -1.85
C ARG A 74 -3.60 -12.70 -1.86
N GLY A 75 -4.10 -12.21 -3.00
CA GLY A 75 -5.53 -12.01 -3.21
C GLY A 75 -6.12 -10.84 -2.42
N ALA A 76 -5.35 -9.77 -2.21
CA ALA A 76 -5.88 -8.54 -1.62
C ALA A 76 -6.95 -7.94 -2.53
N PRO A 77 -8.20 -7.79 -2.07
CA PRO A 77 -9.28 -7.34 -2.92
C PRO A 77 -9.23 -5.84 -3.18
N SER A 78 -9.76 -5.47 -4.35
CA SER A 78 -9.96 -4.09 -4.78
C SER A 78 -11.29 -3.94 -5.48
N TYR A 79 -12.25 -3.37 -4.75
CA TYR A 79 -13.65 -3.21 -5.18
C TYR A 79 -13.91 -1.88 -5.89
N GLU A 80 -13.12 -0.86 -5.59
CA GLU A 80 -13.32 0.51 -6.09
C GLU A 80 -12.06 1.00 -6.81
N ARG A 81 -12.24 1.78 -7.88
CA ARG A 81 -11.14 2.45 -8.56
C ARG A 81 -10.76 3.73 -7.82
N ALA A 82 -9.50 4.14 -7.95
CA ALA A 82 -9.11 5.43 -7.41
C ALA A 82 -9.88 6.54 -8.15
N PRO A 83 -10.58 7.45 -7.45
CA PRO A 83 -11.39 8.47 -8.09
C PRO A 83 -10.51 9.39 -8.94
N ASP A 84 -10.99 9.71 -10.14
CA ASP A 84 -10.37 10.76 -10.95
C ASP A 84 -10.69 12.13 -10.32
N ILE A 85 -9.68 13.00 -10.32
CA ILE A 85 -9.43 14.22 -9.54
C ILE A 85 -10.60 15.23 -9.35
N GLU A 86 -11.77 15.08 -9.96
CA GLU A 86 -12.82 16.10 -9.90
C GLU A 86 -13.58 16.19 -8.56
N HIS A 87 -13.47 15.21 -7.66
CA HIS A 87 -14.25 15.16 -6.41
C HIS A 87 -13.46 15.33 -5.09
N VAL A 88 -12.14 15.56 -5.09
CA VAL A 88 -11.31 15.46 -3.86
C VAL A 88 -10.79 16.80 -3.31
N LYS A 89 -11.25 17.95 -3.82
CA LYS A 89 -10.78 19.27 -3.33
C LYS A 89 -11.00 19.52 -1.83
N ASP A 90 -11.92 18.80 -1.18
CA ASP A 90 -12.30 19.07 0.22
C ASP A 90 -11.58 18.20 1.27
N ASN A 91 -10.83 17.16 0.87
CA ASN A 91 -10.13 16.24 1.81
C ASN A 91 -8.61 16.13 1.57
N GLU A 92 -8.06 16.97 0.71
CA GLU A 92 -6.62 17.05 0.46
C GLU A 92 -5.95 17.85 1.58
N ILE A 93 -5.17 17.18 2.43
CA ILE A 93 -4.09 17.88 3.12
C ILE A 93 -2.95 17.94 2.10
N GLU A 94 -2.89 19.04 1.36
CA GLU A 94 -1.68 19.39 0.62
C GLU A 94 -0.53 19.48 1.63
N GLY A 95 0.37 18.50 1.61
CA GLY A 95 1.71 18.73 2.15
C GLY A 95 2.37 19.83 1.30
N ASP A 96 3.09 20.74 1.97
CA ASP A 96 3.82 21.89 1.41
C ASP A 96 4.81 21.55 0.25
N ASP A 97 4.92 20.28 -0.14
CA ASP A 97 5.81 19.73 -1.16
C ASP A 97 5.12 18.88 -2.26
N GLY A 98 3.79 18.94 -2.37
CA GLY A 98 3.04 18.32 -3.47
C GLY A 98 2.87 16.80 -3.38
N TRP A 99 3.00 16.24 -2.18
CA TRP A 99 2.61 14.87 -1.84
C TRP A 99 1.27 14.88 -1.11
N VAL A 100 0.26 14.21 -1.66
CA VAL A 100 -1.09 14.17 -1.08
C VAL A 100 -1.23 12.90 -0.25
N THR A 101 -1.29 13.03 1.08
CA THR A 101 -1.81 11.98 1.96
C THR A 101 -3.32 12.16 2.05
N THR A 102 -4.08 11.42 1.24
CA THR A 102 -5.54 11.41 1.37
C THR A 102 -5.90 10.59 2.60
N HIS A 103 -6.37 11.23 3.67
CA HIS A 103 -7.07 10.54 4.74
C HIS A 103 -8.45 10.13 4.23
N ALA A 104 -8.53 9.03 3.47
CA ALA A 104 -9.80 8.40 3.20
C ALA A 104 -10.30 7.79 4.53
N SER A 105 -11.25 8.45 5.17
CA SER A 105 -12.01 7.83 6.25
C SER A 105 -12.82 6.69 5.62
N HIS A 106 -12.30 5.46 5.69
CA HIS A 106 -13.09 4.27 5.43
C HIS A 106 -14.23 4.26 6.44
N LYS A 107 -15.42 4.70 6.03
CA LYS A 107 -16.64 4.33 6.74
C LYS A 107 -16.79 2.83 6.53
N SER A 108 -16.53 2.04 7.57
CA SER A 108 -16.91 0.64 7.61
C SER A 108 -18.42 0.57 7.40
N SER A 109 -18.86 0.15 6.23
CA SER A 109 -20.24 -0.24 6.02
C SER A 109 -20.45 -1.56 6.77
N ASN A 110 -21.00 -1.46 7.97
CA ASN A 110 -21.53 -2.61 8.68
C ASN A 110 -22.59 -3.28 7.78
N VAL A 111 -22.25 -4.45 7.24
CA VAL A 111 -23.21 -5.39 6.69
C VAL A 111 -24.03 -5.93 7.85
N ALA A 112 -25.25 -5.43 7.99
CA ALA A 112 -26.29 -6.06 8.78
C ALA A 112 -27.42 -6.46 7.83
N SER A 113 -27.65 -7.76 7.76
CA SER A 113 -28.76 -8.39 7.08
C SER A 113 -30.10 -7.81 7.52
N SER A 114 -30.92 -7.37 6.56
CA SER A 114 -32.37 -7.40 6.68
C SER A 114 -32.97 -7.35 5.27
N VAL A 115 -33.47 -8.48 4.81
CA VAL A 115 -34.44 -8.56 3.71
C VAL A 115 -35.75 -7.99 4.24
N PRO A 116 -36.44 -7.12 3.49
CA PRO A 116 -37.90 -7.13 3.50
C PRO A 116 -38.43 -7.30 2.08
N GLU A 117 -39.07 -8.46 1.91
CA GLU A 117 -40.40 -8.64 1.36
C GLU A 117 -40.82 -7.85 0.11
N LYS A 118 -40.86 -8.62 -0.97
CA LYS A 118 -41.71 -8.49 -2.17
C LYS A 118 -43.07 -7.85 -1.85
N VAL A 119 -43.37 -6.72 -2.50
CA VAL A 119 -44.74 -6.35 -2.84
C VAL A 119 -44.76 -6.04 -4.34
N ILE A 120 -45.38 -6.94 -5.09
CA ILE A 120 -45.61 -6.79 -6.53
C ILE A 120 -46.93 -6.02 -6.65
N ASN A 121 -46.89 -4.82 -7.22
CA ASN A 121 -48.10 -4.09 -7.60
C ASN A 121 -48.28 -4.25 -9.12
N TRP A 122 -49.22 -5.11 -9.50
CA TRP A 122 -49.78 -5.21 -10.84
C TRP A 122 -50.87 -4.14 -10.98
N ASP A 123 -51.04 -3.60 -12.19
CA ASP A 123 -52.12 -2.73 -12.69
C ASP A 123 -51.67 -1.29 -13.03
N GLU A 124 -51.28 -1.06 -14.30
CA GLU A 124 -52.18 -0.57 -15.36
C GLU A 124 -51.38 -0.38 -16.68
N GLU A 125 -51.99 -0.84 -17.77
CA GLU A 125 -51.52 -0.84 -19.17
C GLU A 125 -51.64 0.57 -19.78
N ASP A 126 -50.76 0.93 -20.74
CA ASP A 126 -51.14 1.54 -22.03
C ASP A 126 -49.89 1.87 -22.91
N GLU A 127 -49.71 1.00 -23.91
CA GLU A 127 -49.30 1.16 -25.32
C GLU A 127 -48.27 2.22 -25.81
N ASP A 128 -47.28 1.66 -26.54
CA ASP A 128 -46.61 2.15 -27.76
C ASP A 128 -45.48 3.21 -27.70
N GLU A 129 -44.23 2.74 -27.89
CA GLU A 129 -43.45 2.96 -29.12
C GLU A 129 -42.12 2.18 -29.07
N GLU A 130 -42.02 1.14 -29.90
CA GLU A 130 -40.76 0.44 -30.19
C GLU A 130 -39.76 1.40 -30.86
N LYS A 131 -38.66 1.70 -30.16
CA LYS A 131 -37.38 2.04 -30.78
C LYS A 131 -36.28 1.22 -30.14
N ASP A 132 -36.03 0.08 -30.78
CA ASP A 132 -34.78 -0.66 -30.71
C ASP A 132 -33.60 0.29 -30.93
N GLN A 133 -32.97 0.67 -29.82
CA GLN A 133 -31.54 0.98 -29.77
C GLN A 133 -30.97 0.28 -28.55
N ASP A 134 -30.82 -1.04 -28.69
CA ASP A 134 -29.84 -1.82 -27.93
C ASP A 134 -28.45 -1.24 -28.20
N GLN A 135 -28.08 -0.22 -27.44
CA GLN A 135 -26.71 -0.07 -26.98
C GLN A 135 -26.70 -0.49 -25.52
N ALA A 136 -26.65 -1.80 -25.32
CA ALA A 136 -26.00 -2.35 -24.16
C ALA A 136 -24.53 -1.88 -24.22
N ASP A 137 -24.26 -0.72 -23.62
CA ASP A 137 -22.91 -0.38 -23.18
C ASP A 137 -22.58 -1.29 -21.99
N ASP A 138 -22.34 -2.56 -22.30
CA ASP A 138 -21.83 -3.59 -21.40
C ASP A 138 -20.34 -3.37 -21.16
N THR A 139 -19.98 -2.15 -20.77
CA THR A 139 -18.74 -1.91 -20.04
C THR A 139 -19.07 -2.10 -18.55
N GLU A 140 -19.48 -3.31 -18.14
CA GLU A 140 -19.44 -3.68 -16.73
C GLU A 140 -17.97 -3.59 -16.29
N GLU A 141 -17.60 -2.44 -15.71
CA GLU A 141 -16.34 -2.24 -15.02
C GLU A 141 -16.17 -3.40 -14.04
N ARG A 142 -15.20 -4.28 -14.30
CA ARG A 142 -14.93 -5.50 -13.51
C ARG A 142 -15.01 -5.17 -12.01
N ARG A 143 -16.06 -5.66 -11.33
CA ARG A 143 -16.43 -5.22 -9.96
C ARG A 143 -15.37 -5.52 -8.90
N CYS A 144 -14.52 -6.52 -9.09
CA CYS A 144 -13.45 -6.87 -8.15
C CYS A 144 -12.15 -7.22 -8.87
N ARG A 145 -11.04 -6.66 -8.39
CA ARG A 145 -9.68 -7.03 -8.78
C ARG A 145 -8.96 -7.62 -7.58
N LEU A 146 -8.07 -8.56 -7.83
CA LEU A 146 -7.28 -9.20 -6.78
C LEU A 146 -5.81 -8.84 -6.97
N TYR A 147 -5.12 -8.51 -5.88
CA TYR A 147 -3.73 -8.12 -5.90
C TYR A 147 -2.88 -9.03 -5.04
N ASP A 148 -1.80 -9.53 -5.61
CA ASP A 148 -0.70 -10.05 -4.81
C ASP A 148 0.24 -8.89 -4.45
N VAL A 149 0.32 -8.60 -3.16
CA VAL A 149 1.14 -7.54 -2.59
C VAL A 149 2.41 -8.15 -2.03
N TYR A 150 3.55 -7.70 -2.54
CA TYR A 150 4.87 -8.12 -2.09
C TYR A 150 5.58 -6.96 -1.41
N MET A 151 6.17 -7.22 -0.25
CA MET A 151 6.98 -6.24 0.47
C MET A 151 8.41 -6.76 0.61
N VAL A 152 9.35 -6.00 0.06
CA VAL A 152 10.78 -6.33 0.04
C VAL A 152 11.57 -5.24 0.75
N TYR A 153 12.63 -5.60 1.45
CA TYR A 153 13.57 -4.63 2.01
C TYR A 153 14.44 -4.00 0.91
N ASP A 154 14.49 -2.68 0.79
CA ASP A 154 15.41 -2.00 -0.12
C ASP A 154 16.69 -1.60 0.61
N GLN A 155 17.81 -2.24 0.31
CA GLN A 155 19.09 -1.97 1.00
C GLN A 155 19.60 -0.54 0.77
N TYR A 156 19.36 0.04 -0.41
CA TYR A 156 19.91 1.36 -0.74
C TYR A 156 19.18 2.46 0.01
N TYR A 157 17.85 2.38 0.06
CA TYR A 157 17.03 3.34 0.79
C TYR A 157 16.83 2.97 2.25
N GLN A 158 17.18 1.75 2.64
CA GLN A 158 17.00 1.21 3.99
C GLN A 158 15.53 1.26 4.42
N THR A 159 14.62 0.98 3.50
CA THR A 159 13.16 1.06 3.69
C THR A 159 12.46 -0.11 3.02
N PRO A 160 11.26 -0.50 3.48
CA PRO A 160 10.42 -1.45 2.77
C PRO A 160 9.94 -0.86 1.44
N ARG A 161 9.77 -1.72 0.44
CA ARG A 161 9.31 -1.40 -0.90
C ARG A 161 8.19 -2.35 -1.31
N ILE A 162 7.12 -1.80 -1.88
CA ILE A 162 5.96 -2.56 -2.35
C ILE A 162 6.07 -2.86 -3.84
N PHE A 163 5.67 -4.08 -4.18
CA PHE A 163 5.42 -4.54 -5.53
C PHE A 163 4.03 -5.18 -5.60
N LEU A 164 3.30 -4.91 -6.67
CA LEU A 164 1.92 -5.34 -6.87
C LEU A 164 1.83 -6.12 -8.18
N ILE A 165 1.13 -7.24 -8.13
CA ILE A 165 0.70 -7.99 -9.31
C ILE A 165 -0.82 -8.09 -9.26
N GLY A 166 -1.48 -7.54 -10.27
CA GLY A 166 -2.93 -7.49 -10.34
C GLY A 166 -3.49 -8.67 -11.14
N TYR A 167 -4.63 -9.17 -10.70
CA TYR A 167 -5.40 -10.24 -11.30
C TYR A 167 -6.86 -9.81 -11.44
N ALA A 168 -7.55 -10.41 -12.40
CA ALA A 168 -9.00 -10.39 -12.44
C ALA A 168 -9.60 -11.17 -11.24
N GLU A 169 -10.92 -11.20 -11.15
CA GLU A 169 -11.67 -11.87 -10.07
C GLU A 169 -11.33 -13.37 -9.93
N ASP A 170 -10.84 -14.01 -10.98
CA ASP A 170 -10.43 -15.42 -11.02
C ASP A 170 -9.07 -15.72 -10.36
N HIS A 171 -8.36 -14.69 -9.86
CA HIS A 171 -6.99 -14.74 -9.33
C HIS A 171 -5.98 -15.45 -10.26
N THR A 172 -6.27 -15.49 -11.56
CA THR A 172 -5.50 -16.26 -12.55
C THR A 172 -5.14 -15.39 -13.74
N THR A 173 -6.09 -14.61 -14.24
CA THR A 173 -5.91 -13.72 -15.38
C THR A 173 -5.17 -12.46 -14.92
N LEU A 174 -3.96 -12.24 -15.41
CA LEU A 174 -3.17 -11.05 -15.09
C LEU A 174 -3.79 -9.79 -15.68
N LEU A 175 -3.85 -8.73 -14.87
CA LEU A 175 -4.24 -7.41 -15.33
C LEU A 175 -3.15 -6.76 -16.17
N THR A 176 -3.58 -5.94 -17.12
CA THR A 176 -2.67 -5.06 -17.85
C THR A 176 -2.16 -3.95 -16.94
N LYS A 177 -1.05 -3.33 -17.34
CA LYS A 177 -0.48 -2.20 -16.61
C LYS A 177 -1.48 -1.04 -16.55
N GLU A 178 -2.16 -0.77 -17.64
CA GLU A 178 -3.15 0.29 -17.78
C GLU A 178 -4.32 0.08 -16.81
N GLU A 179 -4.81 -1.17 -16.69
CA GLU A 179 -5.83 -1.53 -15.71
C GLU A 179 -5.34 -1.29 -14.28
N MET A 180 -4.18 -1.82 -13.91
CA MET A 180 -3.68 -1.65 -12.55
C MET A 180 -3.39 -0.18 -12.19
N MET A 181 -3.06 0.67 -13.17
CA MET A 181 -2.86 2.11 -12.93
C MET A 181 -4.17 2.83 -12.60
N GLN A 182 -5.34 2.30 -12.98
CA GLN A 182 -6.65 2.86 -12.59
C GLN A 182 -6.89 2.75 -11.08
N ASP A 183 -6.27 1.76 -10.43
CA ASP A 183 -6.37 1.57 -8.98
C ASP A 183 -5.42 2.51 -8.20
N VAL A 184 -4.49 3.18 -8.88
CA VAL A 184 -3.58 4.17 -8.28
C VAL A 184 -4.17 5.57 -8.41
N TYR A 185 -4.10 6.38 -7.35
CA TYR A 185 -4.47 7.80 -7.41
C TYR A 185 -3.72 8.55 -8.52
N ALA A 186 -4.44 9.32 -9.33
CA ALA A 186 -3.86 10.08 -10.43
C ALA A 186 -2.71 11.01 -10.00
N SER A 187 -2.80 11.64 -8.83
CA SER A 187 -1.75 12.48 -8.25
C SER A 187 -0.44 11.72 -7.93
N ASN A 188 -0.53 10.41 -7.72
CA ASN A 188 0.57 9.52 -7.37
C ASN A 188 1.11 8.70 -8.55
N ARG A 189 0.30 8.49 -9.60
CA ARG A 189 0.64 7.68 -10.80
C ARG A 189 2.00 8.03 -11.40
N GLU A 190 2.28 9.32 -11.60
CA GLU A 190 3.51 9.77 -12.28
C GLU A 190 4.70 9.98 -11.35
N LYS A 191 4.43 10.16 -10.05
CA LYS A 191 5.46 10.56 -9.07
C LYS A 191 6.06 9.36 -8.35
N THR A 192 5.25 8.34 -8.08
CA THR A 192 5.55 7.33 -7.06
C THR A 192 5.53 5.92 -7.61
N VAL A 193 4.87 5.71 -8.76
CA VAL A 193 4.66 4.38 -9.32
C VAL A 193 5.51 4.14 -10.55
N SER A 194 6.21 3.00 -10.58
CA SER A 194 7.05 2.56 -11.70
C SER A 194 6.82 1.08 -12.01
N ILE A 195 7.10 0.66 -13.25
CA ILE A 195 7.11 -0.77 -13.61
C ILE A 195 8.50 -1.32 -13.31
N ASP A 196 8.61 -2.13 -12.26
CA ASP A 196 9.86 -2.76 -11.86
C ASP A 196 9.79 -4.28 -11.85
N PRO A 197 10.84 -5.00 -12.28
CA PRO A 197 10.87 -6.43 -12.08
C PRO A 197 11.02 -6.71 -10.58
N HIS A 198 10.21 -7.63 -10.06
CA HIS A 198 10.34 -8.06 -8.67
C HIS A 198 11.74 -8.67 -8.45
N PRO A 199 12.47 -8.31 -7.38
CA PRO A 199 13.86 -8.77 -7.16
C PRO A 199 14.01 -10.30 -7.17
N PHE A 200 13.04 -11.01 -6.57
CA PHE A 200 13.04 -12.47 -6.47
C PHE A 200 12.32 -13.16 -7.65
N LEU A 201 11.08 -12.76 -7.97
CA LEU A 201 10.26 -13.39 -9.01
C LEU A 201 10.69 -13.04 -10.44
N LYS A 202 11.41 -11.93 -10.65
CA LYS A 202 11.79 -11.39 -11.97
C LYS A 202 10.61 -11.07 -12.90
N ALA A 203 9.38 -11.15 -12.40
CA ALA A 203 8.16 -10.73 -13.09
C ALA A 203 8.04 -9.21 -13.07
N ALA A 204 7.54 -8.61 -14.16
CA ALA A 204 7.23 -7.20 -14.18
C ALA A 204 6.03 -6.90 -13.28
N CYS A 205 6.19 -5.99 -12.34
CA CYS A 205 5.16 -5.60 -11.40
C CYS A 205 5.09 -4.08 -11.28
N ILE A 206 3.95 -3.58 -10.83
CA ILE A 206 3.82 -2.20 -10.39
C ILE A 206 4.55 -2.06 -9.07
N SER A 207 5.42 -1.06 -8.93
CA SER A 207 6.19 -0.81 -7.73
C SER A 207 6.04 0.62 -7.26
N ILE A 208 5.91 0.79 -5.95
CA ILE A 208 5.97 2.11 -5.30
C ILE A 208 7.44 2.43 -5.02
N HIS A 209 7.93 3.52 -5.59
CA HIS A 209 9.34 3.88 -5.56
C HIS A 209 9.77 4.38 -4.17
N PRO A 210 10.82 3.81 -3.57
CA PRO A 210 11.14 4.01 -2.14
C PRO A 210 11.83 5.33 -1.78
N CYS A 211 12.11 6.21 -2.74
CA CYS A 211 12.94 7.41 -2.52
C CYS A 211 12.42 8.39 -1.47
N ARG A 212 11.11 8.43 -1.23
CA ARG A 212 10.47 9.29 -0.24
C ARG A 212 10.00 8.53 1.00
N HIS A 213 10.13 7.20 1.04
CA HIS A 213 9.59 6.39 2.15
C HIS A 213 10.18 6.81 3.50
N ALA A 214 11.50 6.98 3.59
CA ALA A 214 12.15 7.37 4.83
C ALA A 214 11.67 8.74 5.34
N GLU A 215 11.53 9.70 4.43
CA GLU A 215 11.05 11.05 4.74
C GLU A 215 9.58 11.01 5.21
N THR A 216 8.71 10.28 4.51
CA THR A 216 7.30 10.15 4.89
C THR A 216 7.14 9.44 6.24
N MET A 217 7.86 8.33 6.46
CA MET A 217 7.84 7.61 7.74
C MET A 217 8.28 8.52 8.89
N LYS A 218 9.34 9.31 8.70
CA LYS A 218 9.80 10.28 9.69
C LYS A 218 8.74 11.33 9.99
N ARG A 219 8.06 11.86 8.98
CA ARG A 219 6.96 12.82 9.17
C ARG A 219 5.82 12.20 9.98
N LEU A 220 5.37 10.99 9.63
CA LEU A 220 4.31 10.29 10.37
C LEU A 220 4.69 10.10 11.85
N LEU A 221 5.93 9.70 12.14
CA LEU A 221 6.43 9.58 13.51
C LEU A 221 6.45 10.93 14.25
N GLN A 222 6.77 12.03 13.57
CA GLN A 222 6.70 13.38 14.14
C GLN A 222 5.25 13.83 14.42
N HIS A 223 4.30 13.43 13.59
CA HIS A 223 2.87 13.66 13.84
C HIS A 223 2.40 12.89 15.08
N MET A 224 2.72 11.59 15.17
CA MET A 224 2.40 10.77 16.35
C MET A 224 3.04 11.34 17.62
N LYS A 225 4.30 11.78 17.55
CA LYS A 225 5.01 12.42 18.67
C LYS A 225 4.29 13.67 19.17
N ARG A 226 3.90 14.57 18.27
CA ARG A 226 3.17 15.80 18.63
C ARG A 226 1.82 15.51 19.28
N ARG A 227 1.10 14.52 18.77
CA ARG A 227 -0.19 14.08 19.33
C ARG A 227 -0.03 13.48 20.73
N PHE A 228 1.00 12.65 20.92
CA PHE A 228 1.35 12.08 22.22
C PHE A 228 1.69 13.18 23.24
N GLU A 229 2.57 14.11 22.87
CA GLU A 229 2.95 15.25 23.72
C GLU A 229 1.76 16.16 24.06
N ALA A 230 0.84 16.37 23.12
CA ALA A 230 -0.37 17.17 23.34
C ALA A 230 -1.39 16.47 24.26
N SER A 231 -1.38 15.13 24.32
CA SER A 231 -2.25 14.34 25.20
C SER A 231 -1.75 14.25 26.64
N GLN A 232 -0.50 14.62 26.90
CA GLN A 232 0.07 14.58 28.24
C GLN A 232 -0.40 15.76 29.10
N PRO A 233 -0.78 15.51 30.38
CA PRO A 233 -1.15 16.58 31.31
C PRO A 233 0.05 17.49 31.63
N SER A 234 -0.19 18.80 31.76
CA SER A 234 0.84 19.82 32.00
C SER A 234 1.65 19.64 33.29
N ASP A 235 1.09 18.91 34.26
CA ASP A 235 1.55 18.87 35.65
C ASP A 235 2.33 17.60 36.02
N LYS A 236 2.61 16.72 35.05
CA LYS A 236 3.43 15.51 35.26
C LYS A 236 4.76 15.61 34.50
N GLU A 237 5.76 14.86 34.96
CA GLU A 237 6.98 14.62 34.17
C GLU A 237 6.58 14.12 32.78
N LYS A 238 7.03 14.82 31.73
CA LYS A 238 6.66 14.48 30.37
C LYS A 238 7.33 13.16 29.98
N GLU A 239 6.53 12.16 29.66
CA GLU A 239 7.06 10.89 29.15
C GLU A 239 7.66 11.13 27.76
N GLU A 240 8.84 10.56 27.50
CA GLU A 240 9.45 10.61 26.18
C GLU A 240 8.67 9.71 25.21
N PHE A 241 8.30 10.26 24.05
CA PHE A 241 7.69 9.47 22.99
C PHE A 241 8.70 8.46 22.43
N ILE A 242 8.42 7.17 22.59
CA ILE A 242 9.20 6.07 22.01
C ILE A 242 8.29 5.26 21.11
N PHE A 243 8.64 5.16 19.82
CA PHE A 243 7.87 4.35 18.88
C PHE A 243 8.37 2.89 18.90
N PRO A 244 7.50 1.88 19.10
CA PRO A 244 7.90 0.48 19.02
C PRO A 244 8.26 0.08 17.59
N THR A 245 9.55 -0.10 17.28
CA THR A 245 10.02 -0.35 15.91
C THR A 245 9.42 -1.61 15.26
N HIS A 246 9.05 -2.64 16.04
CA HIS A 246 8.33 -3.82 15.52
C HIS A 246 6.97 -3.46 14.90
N MET A 247 6.40 -2.28 15.20
CA MET A 247 5.18 -1.78 14.56
C MET A 247 5.44 -0.99 13.25
N ALA A 248 6.69 -0.86 12.81
CA ALA A 248 7.06 -0.01 11.67
C ALA A 248 6.38 -0.42 10.35
N LEU A 249 6.16 -1.71 10.11
CA LEU A 249 5.51 -2.17 8.89
C LEU A 249 4.01 -1.86 8.85
N PHE A 250 3.33 -1.78 10.00
CA PHE A 250 1.95 -1.34 10.05
C PHE A 250 1.83 0.15 9.72
N LEU A 251 2.74 0.97 10.27
CA LEU A 251 2.83 2.39 9.93
C LEU A 251 3.12 2.58 8.44
N PHE A 252 4.01 1.73 7.88
CA PHE A 252 4.32 1.72 6.46
C PHE A 252 3.12 1.30 5.58
N LEU A 253 2.35 0.28 5.98
CA LEU A 253 1.15 -0.13 5.26
C LEU A 253 0.07 0.94 5.30
N LYS A 254 -0.09 1.67 6.42
CA LYS A 254 -0.99 2.84 6.50
C LYS A 254 -0.54 3.98 5.58
N PHE A 255 0.76 4.15 5.40
CA PHE A 255 1.29 5.03 4.36
C PHE A 255 0.94 4.53 2.94
N VAL A 256 1.14 3.24 2.66
CA VAL A 256 0.87 2.64 1.34
C VAL A 256 -0.62 2.72 0.98
N SER A 257 -1.52 2.49 1.95
CA SER A 257 -2.97 2.61 1.75
C SER A 257 -3.40 4.04 1.43
N SER A 258 -2.62 5.07 1.81
CA SER A 258 -2.86 6.45 1.37
C SER A 258 -2.45 6.69 -0.09
N VAL A 259 -1.55 5.88 -0.64
CA VAL A 259 -1.08 5.98 -2.04
C VAL A 259 -2.02 5.22 -2.97
N ILE A 260 -2.49 4.05 -2.52
CA ILE A 260 -3.34 3.13 -3.28
C ILE A 260 -4.48 2.67 -2.34
N PRO A 261 -5.52 3.50 -2.16
CA PRO A 261 -6.61 3.21 -1.20
C PRO A 261 -7.56 2.12 -1.69
N SER A 262 -7.56 1.88 -3.00
CA SER A 262 -8.43 0.93 -3.69
C SER A 262 -8.14 -0.51 -3.29
N ILE A 263 -6.94 -0.81 -2.75
CA ILE A 263 -6.52 -2.14 -2.34
C ILE A 263 -6.67 -2.26 -0.83
N GLU A 264 -7.37 -3.31 -0.39
CA GLU A 264 -7.53 -3.60 1.03
C GLU A 264 -6.31 -4.36 1.57
N TYR A 265 -5.45 -3.68 2.34
CA TYR A 265 -4.26 -4.26 2.96
C TYR A 265 -4.52 -4.97 4.31
N ASP A 266 -5.79 -5.05 4.73
CA ASP A 266 -6.25 -5.46 6.06
C ASP A 266 -5.48 -4.74 7.18
N LEU A 267 -5.87 -3.49 7.47
CA LEU A 267 -5.33 -2.71 8.59
C LEU A 267 -6.28 -2.79 9.80
N SER A 268 -6.70 -4.01 10.17
CA SER A 268 -7.60 -4.24 11.32
C SER A 268 -7.05 -3.70 12.64
N ILE A 269 -5.75 -3.46 12.74
CA ILE A 269 -5.14 -2.72 13.85
C ILE A 269 -5.22 -1.23 13.56
N GLY A 270 -6.19 -0.57 14.20
CA GLY A 270 -6.27 0.88 14.24
C GLY A 270 -5.04 1.48 14.90
N ILE A 271 -3.97 1.73 14.13
CA ILE A 271 -2.90 2.63 14.55
C ILE A 271 -3.43 4.04 14.35
N ASP A 272 -3.90 4.67 15.42
CA ASP A 272 -4.19 6.10 15.40
C ASP A 272 -2.89 6.87 15.18
N ILE A 273 -2.85 7.65 14.09
CA ILE A 273 -1.77 8.59 13.77
C ILE A 273 -2.19 9.98 14.27
#